data_AF-A0A938GIP5-F1
#
_entry.id   AF-A0A938GIP5-F1
#
_cell.length_a   1.000
_cell.length_b   1.000
_cell.length_c   1.000
_cell.angle_alpha   90.00
_cell.angle_beta   90.00
_cell.angle_gamma   90.00
#
_symmetry.space_group_name_H-M   'P 1'
#
loop_
_entity.id
_entity.type
_entity.pdbx_description
1 polymer ?
#
loop_
_entity_poly.entity_id
_entity_poly.type
_entity_poly.pdbx_seq_one_letter_code
_entity_poly.pdbx_strand_id
1 'polypeptide(L)'
;MTTVARTKRCDSKGGATSGLRFFIAYENIEMGLQALQLYQRVARRFGQEHRFQLDLWKFEALGVPSLDKHAAEEAAAADLVIVAANRDDRVPLDLRIWVEQWTDRKIGKECVLVFLSEHSHSAPDGAAPLHTFLRDVASQNLMTFLSDSVGTGCD
;
A
#
# COMPACT_ATOMS: atom_id res chain seq x y z
N MET A 1 19.63 9.34 20.45
CA MET A 1 20.50 9.31 19.27
C MET A 1 20.24 8.01 18.54
N THR A 2 19.42 8.02 17.48
CA THR A 2 19.29 6.88 16.56
C THR A 2 19.14 7.42 15.15
N THR A 3 20.22 7.27 14.39
CA THR A 3 20.37 7.68 12.99
C THR A 3 19.51 6.77 12.10
N VAL A 4 18.55 7.35 11.37
CA VAL A 4 17.91 6.68 10.25
C VAL A 4 18.85 6.77 9.05
N ALA A 5 19.20 5.61 8.50
CA ALA A 5 20.12 5.46 7.38
C ALA A 5 19.57 6.16 6.13
N ARG A 6 20.28 7.21 5.72
CA ARG A 6 20.02 7.98 4.51
C ARG A 6 20.80 7.36 3.36
N THR A 7 20.14 6.58 2.50
CA THR A 7 20.76 6.15 1.23
C THR A 7 20.80 7.34 0.28
N LYS A 8 21.98 7.95 0.15
CA LYS A 8 22.28 8.97 -0.86
C LYS A 8 22.08 8.39 -2.26
N ARG A 9 21.26 9.05 -3.07
CA ARG A 9 21.11 8.75 -4.50
C ARG A 9 22.31 9.35 -5.24
N CYS A 10 23.07 8.51 -5.94
CA CYS A 10 24.19 8.90 -6.79
C CYS A 10 23.63 9.39 -8.12
N ASP A 11 23.98 10.63 -8.51
CA ASP A 11 23.66 11.19 -9.82
C ASP A 11 24.38 10.38 -10.91
N SER A 12 23.61 9.79 -11.83
CA SER A 12 24.12 9.21 -13.07
C SER A 12 23.09 9.46 -14.16
N LYS A 13 23.49 10.31 -15.09
CA LYS A 13 22.77 10.77 -16.27
C LYS A 13 22.68 9.63 -17.29
N GLY A 14 21.47 9.15 -17.61
CA GLY A 14 21.25 8.19 -18.70
C GLY A 14 19.93 7.44 -18.60
N GLY A 15 19.00 7.73 -19.52
CA GLY A 15 17.76 6.99 -19.82
C GLY A 15 16.78 6.85 -18.64
N ALA A 16 15.59 7.43 -18.73
CA ALA A 16 14.56 7.28 -17.71
C ALA A 16 14.08 5.82 -17.61
N THR A 17 14.82 4.96 -16.90
CA THR A 17 14.30 3.72 -16.35
C THR A 17 13.38 4.12 -15.20
N SER A 18 12.13 4.42 -15.51
CA SER A 18 11.09 4.65 -14.50
C SER A 18 10.98 3.39 -13.66
N GLY A 19 11.51 3.44 -12.44
CA GLY A 19 11.37 2.36 -11.48
C GLY A 19 9.94 2.28 -10.98
N LEU A 20 9.44 1.06 -10.78
CA LEU A 20 8.10 0.83 -10.26
C LEU A 20 8.10 1.09 -8.74
N ARG A 21 7.20 1.96 -8.28
CA ARG A 21 7.07 2.35 -6.88
C ARG A 21 5.91 1.62 -6.22
N PHE A 22 6.22 0.93 -5.14
CA PHE A 22 5.28 0.21 -4.29
C PHE A 22 5.17 0.93 -2.96
N PHE A 23 3.94 1.18 -2.54
CA PHE A 23 3.64 1.64 -1.20
C PHE A 23 2.83 0.55 -0.50
N ILE A 24 3.23 0.16 0.71
CA ILE A 24 2.50 -0.81 1.52
C ILE A 24 2.13 -0.15 2.83
N ALA A 25 0.83 0.01 3.05
CA ALA A 25 0.24 0.32 4.35
C ALA A 25 -0.21 -1.00 4.99
N TYR A 26 0.19 -1.27 6.24
CA TYR A 26 -0.20 -2.48 6.94
C TYR A 26 -0.68 -2.23 8.37
N GLU A 27 -1.64 -3.02 8.83
CA GLU A 27 -2.20 -2.93 10.18
C GLU A 27 -1.26 -3.52 11.23
N ASN A 28 -0.82 -4.75 11.01
CA ASN A 28 -0.01 -5.54 11.92
C ASN A 28 1.13 -6.26 11.18
N ILE A 29 2.09 -6.81 11.92
CA ILE A 29 3.28 -7.44 11.35
C ILE A 29 2.91 -8.60 10.41
N GLU A 30 1.89 -9.39 10.76
CA GLU A 30 1.44 -10.55 9.96
C GLU A 30 0.93 -10.10 8.59
N MET A 31 0.03 -9.11 8.54
CA MET A 31 -0.45 -8.51 7.30
C MET A 31 0.67 -7.81 6.52
N GLY A 32 1.64 -7.20 7.20
CA GLY A 32 2.82 -6.62 6.58
C GLY A 32 3.69 -7.67 5.88
N LEU A 33 3.90 -8.84 6.49
CA LEU A 33 4.61 -9.96 5.88
C LEU A 33 3.86 -10.51 4.66
N GLN A 34 2.54 -10.65 4.76
CA GLN A 34 1.70 -11.09 3.65
C GLN A 34 1.75 -10.10 2.47
N ALA A 35 1.71 -8.79 2.75
CA ALA A 35 1.85 -7.76 1.72
C ALA A 35 3.25 -7.77 1.08
N LEU A 36 4.29 -8.02 1.86
CA LEU A 36 5.65 -8.21 1.36
C LEU A 36 5.77 -9.44 0.46
N GLN A 37 5.10 -10.55 0.78
CA GLN A 37 5.05 -11.72 -0.09
C GLN A 37 4.35 -11.41 -1.42
N LEU A 38 3.26 -10.64 -1.39
CA LEU A 38 2.60 -10.16 -2.60
C LEU A 38 3.54 -9.28 -3.43
N TYR A 39 4.22 -8.31 -2.80
CA TYR A 39 5.24 -7.49 -3.45
C TYR A 39 6.34 -8.35 -4.10
N GLN A 40 6.88 -9.33 -3.39
CA GLN A 40 7.92 -10.22 -3.91
C GLN A 40 7.43 -11.05 -5.11
N ARG A 41 6.18 -11.53 -5.07
CA ARG A 41 5.55 -12.25 -6.19
C ARG A 41 5.43 -11.36 -7.42
N VAL A 42 5.02 -10.11 -7.23
CA VAL A 42 4.95 -9.11 -8.30
C VAL A 42 6.34 -8.81 -8.84
N ALA A 43 7.30 -8.47 -7.98
CA ALA A 43 8.66 -8.13 -8.37
C ALA A 43 9.35 -9.25 -9.17
N ARG A 44 9.18 -10.52 -8.75
CA ARG A 44 9.71 -11.69 -9.49
C ARG A 44 9.13 -11.81 -10.89
N ARG A 45 7.86 -11.43 -11.10
CA ARG A 45 7.18 -11.53 -12.40
C ARG A 45 7.64 -10.47 -13.41
N PHE A 46 8.04 -9.30 -12.91
CA PHE A 46 8.51 -8.17 -13.75
C PHE A 46 10.03 -8.20 -14.02
N GLY A 47 10.76 -9.20 -13.53
CA GLY A 47 12.19 -9.42 -13.83
C GLY A 47 13.14 -8.39 -13.19
N GLN A 48 14.45 -8.54 -13.43
CA GLN A 48 15.48 -7.59 -12.94
C GLN A 48 15.59 -6.30 -13.77
N GLU A 49 14.77 -6.14 -14.80
CA GLU A 49 14.84 -5.02 -15.74
C GLU A 49 14.29 -3.71 -15.14
N HIS A 50 13.47 -3.79 -14.09
CA HIS A 50 12.90 -2.63 -13.42
C HIS A 50 13.53 -2.40 -12.03
N ARG A 51 13.83 -1.14 -11.71
CA ARG A 51 14.18 -0.73 -10.35
C ARG A 51 12.91 -0.69 -9.51
N PHE A 52 12.85 -1.52 -8.46
CA PHE A 52 11.76 -1.49 -7.50
C PHE A 52 12.09 -0.55 -6.35
N GLN A 53 11.15 0.32 -6.00
CA GLN A 53 11.16 1.11 -4.77
C GLN A 53 9.98 0.65 -3.93
N LEU A 54 10.23 0.40 -2.64
CA LEU A 54 9.22 -0.08 -1.70
C LEU A 54 9.25 0.79 -0.45
N ASP A 55 8.10 1.38 -0.14
CA ASP A 55 7.84 2.11 1.09
C ASP A 55 6.88 1.32 1.96
N LEU A 56 7.28 1.05 3.21
CA LEU A 56 6.54 0.18 4.14
C LEU A 56 6.10 0.97 5.37
N TRP A 57 4.79 1.08 5.59
CA TRP A 57 4.19 1.93 6.60
C TRP A 57 3.17 1.18 7.45
N LYS A 58 3.36 1.19 8.77
CA LYS A 58 2.33 0.71 9.70
C LYS A 58 1.22 1.76 9.82
N PHE A 59 -0.03 1.36 9.95
CA PHE A 59 -1.17 2.29 10.08
C PHE A 59 -0.98 3.32 11.20
N GLU A 60 -0.43 2.91 12.35
CA GLU A 60 -0.12 3.82 13.47
C GLU A 60 0.81 4.97 13.07
N ALA A 61 1.74 4.75 12.14
CA ALA A 61 2.64 5.79 11.65
C ALA A 61 1.95 6.78 10.70
N LEU A 62 0.89 6.34 10.01
CA LEU A 62 0.09 7.20 9.11
C LEU A 62 -0.75 8.21 9.87
N GLY A 63 -1.05 7.96 11.15
CA GLY A 63 -1.74 8.91 12.04
C GLY A 63 -0.82 9.95 12.69
N VAL A 64 0.50 9.85 12.52
CA VAL A 64 1.45 10.79 13.13
C VAL A 64 1.58 12.03 12.24
N PRO A 65 1.24 13.26 12.70
CA PRO A 65 1.17 14.47 11.87
C PRO A 65 2.46 14.94 11.17
N SER A 66 3.60 14.35 11.53
CA SER A 66 4.90 14.60 10.88
C SER A 66 5.25 13.55 9.83
N LEU A 67 4.59 12.39 9.88
CA LEU A 67 4.82 11.25 9.00
C LEU A 67 3.72 11.09 7.96
N ASP A 68 2.48 11.46 8.29
CA ASP A 68 1.29 11.37 7.43
C ASP A 68 1.51 12.07 6.08
N LYS A 69 2.05 13.29 6.09
CA LYS A 69 2.32 14.07 4.89
C LYS A 69 3.35 13.41 3.99
N HIS A 70 4.43 12.89 4.59
CA HIS A 70 5.48 12.22 3.85
C HIS A 70 4.96 10.91 3.25
N ALA A 71 4.24 10.11 4.04
CA ALA A 71 3.61 8.89 3.57
C ALA A 71 2.60 9.16 2.44
N ALA A 72 1.81 10.23 2.54
CA ALA A 72 0.86 10.63 1.51
C ALA A 72 1.55 11.06 0.21
N GLU A 73 2.69 11.75 0.29
CA GLU A 73 3.50 12.12 -0.88
C GLU A 73 4.10 10.91 -1.59
N GLU A 74 4.64 9.94 -0.83
CA GLU A 74 5.17 8.70 -1.40
C GLU A 74 4.05 7.84 -2.01
N ALA A 75 2.88 7.74 -1.36
CA ALA A 75 1.73 7.02 -1.90
C ALA A 75 1.16 7.67 -3.16
N ALA A 76 1.07 8.99 -3.23
CA ALA A 76 0.64 9.70 -4.43
C ALA A 76 1.61 9.48 -5.61
N ALA A 77 2.89 9.21 -5.33
CA ALA A 77 3.90 8.93 -6.34
C ALA A 77 4.05 7.44 -6.66
N ALA A 78 3.38 6.54 -5.93
CA ALA A 78 3.39 5.11 -6.15
C ALA A 78 2.70 4.72 -7.46
N ASP A 79 3.10 3.59 -8.04
CA ASP A 79 2.38 2.93 -9.13
C ASP A 79 1.38 1.91 -8.58
N LEU A 80 1.71 1.35 -7.41
CA LEU A 80 0.90 0.35 -6.72
C LEU A 80 0.89 0.62 -5.21
N VAL A 81 -0.31 0.75 -4.65
CA VAL A 81 -0.55 0.92 -3.21
C VAL A 81 -1.22 -0.34 -2.69
N ILE A 82 -0.61 -1.01 -1.71
CA ILE A 82 -1.17 -2.18 -1.02
C ILE A 82 -1.62 -1.72 0.36
N VAL A 83 -2.89 -1.95 0.69
CA VAL A 83 -3.42 -1.77 2.04
C VAL A 83 -3.72 -3.15 2.60
N ALA A 84 -2.93 -3.57 3.59
CA ALA A 84 -3.00 -4.88 4.20
C ALA A 84 -3.56 -4.79 5.61
N ALA A 85 -4.77 -5.30 5.81
CA ALA A 85 -5.46 -5.24 7.09
C ALA A 85 -6.18 -6.56 7.36
N ASN A 86 -6.44 -6.83 8.63
CA ASN A 86 -7.36 -7.88 8.99
C ASN A 86 -8.76 -7.55 8.44
N ARG A 87 -9.60 -8.57 8.29
CA ARG A 87 -11.01 -8.37 7.93
C ARG A 87 -11.78 -7.86 9.17
N ASP A 88 -11.42 -6.68 9.63
CA ASP A 88 -12.06 -5.99 10.75
C ASP A 88 -13.30 -5.21 10.27
N ASP A 89 -14.25 -5.04 11.17
CA ASP A 89 -15.50 -4.32 10.91
C ASP A 89 -15.34 -2.80 10.95
N ARG A 90 -14.11 -2.27 11.09
CA ARG A 90 -13.86 -0.83 11.18
C ARG A 90 -12.78 -0.35 10.23
N VAL A 91 -12.99 0.87 9.74
CA VAL A 91 -11.96 1.65 9.05
C VAL A 91 -11.27 2.51 10.09
N PRO A 92 -9.97 2.32 10.37
CA PRO A 92 -9.24 3.22 11.27
C PRO A 92 -9.33 4.66 10.77
N LEU A 93 -9.66 5.59 11.66
CA LEU A 93 -9.86 7.00 11.29
C LEU A 93 -8.59 7.59 10.65
N ASP A 94 -7.43 7.28 11.21
CA ASP A 94 -6.13 7.74 10.71
C ASP A 94 -5.86 7.24 9.29
N LEU A 95 -6.19 5.97 9.01
CA LEU A 95 -6.08 5.40 7.67
C LEU A 95 -7.02 6.11 6.69
N ARG A 96 -8.27 6.36 7.10
CA ARG A 96 -9.24 7.08 6.26
C ARG A 96 -8.75 8.48 5.89
N ILE A 97 -8.33 9.25 6.90
CA ILE A 97 -7.82 10.61 6.71
C ILE A 97 -6.60 10.59 5.78
N TRP A 98 -5.67 9.68 6.01
CA TRP A 98 -4.49 9.53 5.17
C TRP A 98 -4.87 9.13 3.72
N VAL A 99 -5.84 8.23 3.55
CA VAL A 99 -6.32 7.81 2.22
C VAL A 99 -6.86 8.99 1.43
N GLU A 100 -7.75 9.78 2.04
CA GLU A 100 -8.32 10.98 1.43
C GLU A 100 -7.20 11.98 1.06
N GLN A 101 -6.23 12.20 1.96
CA GLN A 101 -5.11 13.12 1.72
C GLN A 101 -4.21 12.74 0.53
N TRP A 102 -3.85 11.46 0.37
CA TRP A 102 -2.96 11.08 -0.74
C TRP A 102 -3.70 11.02 -2.07
N THR A 103 -4.99 10.68 -2.07
CA THR A 103 -5.79 10.71 -3.30
C THR A 103 -5.99 12.12 -3.84
N ASP A 104 -6.16 13.13 -2.96
CA ASP A 104 -6.23 14.53 -3.37
C ASP A 104 -4.93 15.03 -4.01
N ARG A 105 -3.79 14.44 -3.62
CA ARG A 105 -2.45 14.78 -4.12
C ARG A 105 -2.11 14.07 -5.43
N LYS A 106 -2.92 13.11 -5.85
CA LYS A 106 -2.66 12.27 -7.01
C LYS A 106 -3.02 13.04 -8.29
N ILE A 107 -2.02 13.38 -9.10
CA ILE A 107 -2.24 14.13 -10.35
C ILE A 107 -1.98 13.21 -11.55
N GLY A 108 -3.06 12.78 -12.22
CA GLY A 108 -3.03 12.22 -13.58
C GLY A 108 -2.27 10.90 -13.76
N LYS A 109 -1.88 10.22 -12.68
CA LYS A 109 -1.11 8.97 -12.73
C LYS A 109 -2.03 7.76 -12.55
N GLU A 110 -1.89 6.73 -13.39
CA GLU A 110 -2.56 5.45 -13.15
C GLU A 110 -1.95 4.80 -11.90
N CYS A 111 -2.81 4.41 -10.96
CA CYS A 111 -2.39 3.77 -9.71
C CYS A 111 -3.29 2.57 -9.47
N VAL A 112 -2.69 1.45 -9.09
CA VAL A 112 -3.41 0.25 -8.66
C VAL A 112 -3.51 0.27 -7.15
N LEU A 113 -4.72 0.19 -6.62
CA LEU A 113 -4.98 0.05 -5.19
C LEU A 113 -5.34 -1.42 -4.91
N VAL A 114 -4.52 -2.09 -4.11
CA VAL A 114 -4.72 -3.48 -3.72
C VAL A 114 -5.13 -3.51 -2.26
N PHE A 115 -6.29 -4.10 -1.97
CA PHE A 115 -6.68 -4.45 -0.61
C PHE A 115 -6.32 -5.91 -0.34
N LEU A 116 -5.45 -6.14 0.64
CA LEU A 116 -5.06 -7.46 1.10
C LEU A 116 -5.72 -7.72 2.46
N SER A 117 -6.52 -8.79 2.53
CA SER A 117 -7.23 -9.15 3.76
C SER A 117 -6.97 -10.57 4.21
N GLU A 118 -7.07 -10.83 5.50
CA GLU A 118 -7.07 -12.20 6.01
C GLU A 118 -8.35 -12.93 5.59
N HIS A 119 -8.20 -14.18 5.14
CA HIS A 119 -9.31 -15.05 4.84
C HIS A 119 -9.97 -15.56 6.14
N SER A 120 -11.08 -14.94 6.56
CA SER A 120 -11.83 -15.41 7.72
C SER A 120 -12.87 -16.47 7.34
N HIS A 121 -12.68 -17.69 7.85
CA HIS A 121 -13.53 -18.86 7.56
C HIS A 121 -14.96 -18.77 8.16
N SER A 122 -15.32 -17.67 8.85
CA SER A 122 -16.55 -17.60 9.65
C SER A 122 -17.30 -16.27 9.65
N ALA A 123 -16.95 -15.31 8.81
CA ALA A 123 -17.72 -14.05 8.73
C ALA A 123 -18.66 -14.05 7.51
N PRO A 124 -19.92 -13.57 7.68
CA PRO A 124 -20.93 -13.58 6.63
C PRO A 124 -20.48 -12.82 5.38
N ASP A 125 -21.16 -13.14 4.29
CA ASP A 125 -20.97 -12.73 2.90
C ASP A 125 -21.20 -11.21 2.66
N GLY A 126 -20.61 -10.37 3.52
CA GLY A 126 -20.61 -8.92 3.43
C GLY A 126 -19.20 -8.40 3.19
N ALA A 127 -19.03 -7.49 2.22
CA ALA A 127 -17.76 -6.82 2.00
C ALA A 127 -17.38 -6.01 3.25
N ALA A 128 -16.20 -6.25 3.81
CA ALA A 128 -15.73 -5.54 5.00
C ALA A 128 -15.79 -4.01 4.80
N PRO A 129 -16.08 -3.20 5.83
CA PRO A 129 -16.19 -1.75 5.69
C PRO A 129 -14.95 -1.11 5.06
N LEU A 130 -13.75 -1.62 5.39
CA LEU A 130 -12.50 -1.17 4.78
C LEU A 130 -12.40 -1.50 3.29
N HIS A 131 -12.81 -2.70 2.88
CA HIS A 131 -12.88 -3.06 1.46
C HIS A 131 -13.84 -2.12 0.71
N THR A 132 -15.03 -1.87 1.26
CA THR A 132 -16.02 -1.00 0.63
C THR A 132 -15.52 0.43 0.51
N PHE A 133 -14.88 0.95 1.56
CA PHE A 133 -14.26 2.27 1.57
C PHE A 133 -13.15 2.39 0.51
N LEU A 134 -12.19 1.46 0.48
CA LEU A 134 -11.08 1.52 -0.50
C LEU A 134 -11.57 1.35 -1.95
N ARG A 135 -12.59 0.52 -2.17
CA ARG A 135 -13.22 0.36 -3.48
C ARG A 135 -13.89 1.65 -3.96
N ASP A 136 -14.58 2.36 -3.07
CA ASP A 136 -15.23 3.63 -3.36
C ASP A 136 -14.19 4.73 -3.66
N VAL A 137 -13.12 4.80 -2.85
CA VAL A 137 -12.00 5.70 -3.11
C VAL A 137 -11.37 5.42 -4.48
N ALA A 138 -11.19 4.16 -4.84
CA ALA A 138 -10.61 3.79 -6.12
C ALA A 138 -11.50 4.16 -7.31
N SER A 139 -12.82 3.95 -7.20
CA SER A 139 -13.76 4.30 -8.27
C SER A 139 -13.85 5.81 -8.50
N GLN A 140 -13.74 6.61 -7.44
CA GLN A 140 -13.78 8.08 -7.52
C GLN A 140 -12.48 8.69 -8.08
N ASN A 141 -11.34 8.01 -7.94
CA ASN A 141 -10.01 8.56 -8.26
C ASN A 141 -9.32 7.87 -9.45
N LEU A 142 -10.11 7.23 -10.33
CA LEU A 142 -9.64 6.51 -11.52
C LEU A 142 -8.51 5.52 -11.20
N MET A 143 -8.71 4.71 -10.16
CA MET A 143 -7.76 3.67 -9.75
C MET A 143 -8.29 2.29 -10.10
N THR A 144 -7.38 1.40 -10.48
CA THR A 144 -7.71 -0.01 -10.58
C THR A 144 -7.71 -0.60 -9.17
N PHE A 145 -8.89 -1.01 -8.70
CA PHE A 145 -9.02 -1.68 -7.41
C PHE A 145 -8.89 -3.19 -7.58
N LEU A 146 -8.00 -3.80 -6.80
CA LEU A 146 -7.87 -5.25 -6.70
C LEU A 146 -8.04 -5.65 -5.23
N SER A 147 -8.66 -6.80 -5.00
CA SER A 147 -8.75 -7.38 -3.66
C SER A 147 -8.21 -8.78 -3.70
N ASP A 148 -7.36 -9.10 -2.72
CA ASP A 148 -6.84 -10.44 -2.52
C ASP A 148 -7.06 -10.85 -1.07
N SER A 149 -7.30 -12.14 -0.85
CA SER A 149 -7.43 -12.71 0.48
C SER A 149 -6.27 -13.67 0.70
N VAL A 150 -5.48 -13.43 1.74
CA VAL A 150 -4.40 -14.34 2.12
C VAL A 150 -4.99 -15.47 2.94
N GLY A 151 -4.89 -16.68 2.37
CA GLY A 151 -5.18 -17.91 3.10
C GLY A 151 -4.06 -18.13 4.11
N THR A 152 -4.42 -18.20 5.39
CA THR A 152 -3.55 -18.77 6.40
C THR A 152 -3.37 -20.23 6.04
N GLY A 153 -2.17 -20.60 5.59
CA GLY A 153 -1.82 -21.98 5.36
C GLY A 153 -1.92 -22.72 6.68
N CYS A 154 -2.97 -23.51 6.87
CA CYS A 154 -2.93 -24.65 7.77
C CYS A 154 -2.08 -25.72 7.08
N ASP A 155 -0.82 -25.86 7.48
CA ASP A 155 -0.04 -27.10 7.31
C ASP A 155 0.49 -27.51 8.69
#